data_AF-A0A2S9GD48-F1
#
_entry.id   AF-A0A2S9GD48-F1
#
_cell.length_a   1.000
_cell.length_b   1.000
_cell.length_c   1.000
_cell.angle_alpha   90.00
_cell.angle_beta   90.00
_cell.angle_gamma   90.00
#
_symmetry.space_group_name_H-M   'P 1'
#
loop_
_entity.id
_entity.type
_entity.pdbx_description
1 polymer ?
#
loop_
_entity_poly.entity_id
_entity_poly.type
_entity_poly.pdbx_seq_one_letter_code
_entity_poly.pdbx_strand_id
1 'polypeptide(L)'
;MQRVHYTDDHLAFGDLARDFAVKVVAPQYENWESAGIVPREVFAEAGAVGLLGFAAPEQYGGVGAADFRYNQILIERFMDAG
;
A
#
# COMPACT_ATOMS: atom_id res chain seq x y z
N MET A 1 6.72 -14.85 8.89
CA MET A 1 6.03 -15.55 10.01
C MET A 1 4.53 -15.49 9.79
N GLN A 2 3.78 -16.56 10.08
CA GLN A 2 2.32 -16.55 9.96
C GLN A 2 1.70 -15.68 11.06
N ARG A 3 0.99 -14.61 10.68
CA ARG A 3 0.31 -13.69 11.60
C ARG A 3 -1.08 -14.25 11.89
N VAL A 4 -1.26 -14.85 13.06
CA VAL A 4 -2.51 -15.53 13.47
C VAL A 4 -3.72 -14.60 13.69
N HIS A 5 -3.50 -13.27 13.70
CA HIS A 5 -4.54 -12.28 13.92
C HIS A 5 -5.01 -11.59 12.62
N TYR A 6 -4.61 -12.09 11.44
CA TYR A 6 -5.07 -11.56 10.16
C TYR A 6 -6.28 -12.36 9.65
N THR A 7 -7.22 -11.66 9.02
CA THR A 7 -8.32 -12.25 8.26
C THR A 7 -7.90 -12.40 6.80
N ASP A 8 -8.73 -13.06 5.99
CA ASP A 8 -8.46 -13.20 4.55
C ASP A 8 -8.37 -11.84 3.85
N ASP A 9 -9.19 -10.86 4.23
CA ASP A 9 -9.10 -9.48 3.70
C ASP A 9 -7.77 -8.81 4.02
N HIS A 10 -7.23 -9.03 5.23
CA HIS A 10 -5.91 -8.52 5.60
C HIS A 10 -4.81 -9.16 4.75
N LEU A 11 -4.92 -10.47 4.46
CA LEU A 11 -3.96 -11.17 3.62
C LEU A 11 -4.03 -10.66 2.18
N ALA A 12 -5.23 -10.53 1.62
CA ALA A 12 -5.44 -10.02 0.27
C ALA A 12 -4.93 -8.57 0.11
N PHE A 13 -5.21 -7.70 1.09
CA PHE A 13 -4.66 -6.34 1.10
C PHE A 13 -3.13 -6.35 1.20
N GLY A 14 -2.56 -7.25 1.98
CA GLY A 14 -1.12 -7.43 2.08
C GLY A 14 -0.48 -7.87 0.75
N ASP A 15 -1.11 -8.79 0.04
CA ASP A 15 -0.65 -9.22 -1.28
C ASP A 15 -0.71 -8.07 -2.29
N LEU A 16 -1.80 -7.29 -2.28
CA LEU A 16 -1.94 -6.08 -3.10
C LEU A 16 -0.83 -5.05 -2.81
N ALA A 17 -0.57 -4.74 -1.53
CA ALA A 17 0.45 -3.78 -1.12
C ALA A 17 1.85 -4.24 -1.53
N ARG A 18 2.16 -5.53 -1.35
CA ARG A 18 3.43 -6.13 -1.76
C ARG A 18 3.61 -6.08 -3.27
N ASP A 19 2.57 -6.44 -4.02
CA ASP A 19 2.62 -6.45 -5.48
C ASP A 19 2.86 -5.05 -6.02
N PHE A 20 2.19 -4.03 -5.49
CA PHE A 20 2.43 -2.65 -5.88
C PHE A 20 3.87 -2.23 -5.55
N ALA A 21 4.36 -2.51 -4.35
CA ALA A 21 5.72 -2.16 -3.95
C ALA A 21 6.78 -2.83 -4.84
N VAL A 22 6.64 -4.13 -5.14
CA VAL A 22 7.61 -4.88 -5.96
C VAL A 22 7.53 -4.52 -7.44
N LYS A 23 6.34 -4.29 -7.98
CA LYS A 23 6.15 -4.09 -9.44
C LYS A 23 6.27 -2.63 -9.86
N VAL A 24 5.90 -1.69 -9.00
CA VAL A 24 5.82 -0.26 -9.33
C VAL A 24 6.93 0.54 -8.65
N VAL A 25 7.17 0.29 -7.36
CA VAL A 25 8.08 1.13 -6.55
C VAL A 25 9.54 0.67 -6.66
N ALA A 26 9.83 -0.58 -6.29
CA ALA A 26 11.19 -1.11 -6.22
C ALA A 26 12.02 -0.91 -7.51
N PRO A 27 11.49 -1.13 -8.73
CA PRO A 27 12.26 -0.95 -9.96
C PRO A 27 12.66 0.51 -10.25
N GLN A 28 12.01 1.48 -9.62
CA GLN A 28 12.20 2.91 -9.88
C GLN A 28 12.79 3.66 -8.69
N TYR A 29 12.94 3.00 -7.53
CA TYR A 29 13.33 3.62 -6.27
C TYR A 29 14.64 4.43 -6.39
N GLU A 30 15.71 3.82 -6.93
CA GLU A 30 17.01 4.49 -7.09
C GLU A 30 16.93 5.75 -7.96
N ASN A 31 16.09 5.72 -9.01
CA ASN A 31 15.89 6.88 -9.89
C ASN A 31 15.20 8.02 -9.13
N TRP A 32 14.17 7.71 -8.34
CA TRP A 32 13.43 8.69 -7.56
C TRP A 32 14.24 9.24 -6.40
N GLU A 33 15.06 8.40 -5.77
CA GLU A 33 15.99 8.80 -4.72
C GLU A 33 17.04 9.78 -5.29
N SER A 34 17.63 9.46 -6.44
CA SER A 34 18.58 10.35 -7.13
C SER A 34 17.93 11.68 -7.56
N ALA A 35 16.69 11.64 -8.05
CA ALA A 35 15.93 12.82 -8.43
C ALA A 35 15.40 13.63 -7.23
N GLY A 36 15.38 13.04 -6.03
CA GLY A 36 14.81 13.62 -4.82
C GLY A 36 13.28 13.75 -4.83
N ILE A 37 12.58 13.05 -5.74
CA ILE A 37 11.13 13.15 -5.88
C ILE A 37 10.51 11.88 -6.44
N VAL A 38 9.37 11.48 -5.86
CA VAL A 38 8.50 10.43 -6.41
C VAL A 38 7.47 11.07 -7.35
N PRO A 39 7.28 10.57 -8.59
CA PRO A 39 6.29 11.09 -9.52
C PRO A 39 4.88 11.06 -8.92
N ARG A 40 4.08 12.10 -9.21
CA ARG A 40 2.73 12.25 -8.66
C ARG A 40 1.81 11.12 -9.11
N GLU A 41 2.04 10.61 -10.31
CA GLU A 41 1.27 9.55 -10.96
C GLU A 41 1.30 8.25 -10.15
N VAL A 42 2.40 7.98 -9.44
CA VAL A 42 2.54 6.81 -8.56
C VAL A 42 1.51 6.85 -7.44
N PHE A 43 1.26 8.04 -6.87
CA PHE A 43 0.22 8.20 -5.84
C PHE A 43 -1.19 8.07 -6.41
N ALA A 44 -1.41 8.53 -7.65
CA ALA A 44 -2.69 8.33 -8.33
C ALA A 44 -2.96 6.84 -8.59
N GLU A 45 -1.93 6.09 -9.01
CA GLU A 45 -2.02 4.65 -9.21
C GLU A 45 -2.28 3.89 -7.91
N ALA A 46 -1.53 4.22 -6.85
CA ALA A 46 -1.73 3.64 -5.52
C ALA A 46 -3.16 3.90 -4.99
N GLY A 47 -3.70 5.10 -5.20
CA GLY A 47 -5.08 5.43 -4.87
C GLY A 47 -6.10 4.65 -5.70
N ALA A 48 -5.87 4.49 -7.00
CA ALA A 48 -6.77 3.78 -7.91
C ALA A 48 -6.89 2.28 -7.56
N VAL A 49 -5.84 1.68 -7.01
CA VAL A 49 -5.87 0.28 -6.54
C VAL A 49 -6.33 0.13 -5.07
N GLY A 50 -6.62 1.24 -4.37
CA GLY A 50 -7.16 1.21 -3.01
C GLY A 50 -6.11 1.15 -1.88
N LEU A 51 -4.84 1.44 -2.17
CA LEU A 51 -3.77 1.49 -1.15
C LEU A 51 -3.73 2.82 -0.39
N LEU A 52 -4.43 3.85 -0.88
CA LEU A 52 -4.53 5.16 -0.22
C LEU A 52 -5.98 5.45 0.16
N GLY A 53 -6.17 6.12 1.30
CA GLY A 53 -7.49 6.61 1.71
C GLY A 53 -8.49 5.53 2.15
N PHE A 54 -8.07 4.26 2.30
CA PHE A 54 -8.95 3.15 2.68
C PHE A 54 -9.69 3.36 4.02
N ALA A 55 -9.10 4.11 4.95
CA ALA A 55 -9.74 4.46 6.23
C ALA A 55 -10.80 5.57 6.12
N ALA A 56 -10.81 6.34 5.02
CA ALA A 56 -11.79 7.40 4.83
C ALA A 56 -13.19 6.79 4.60
N PRO A 57 -14.26 7.45 5.08
CA PRO A 57 -15.64 7.05 4.78
C PRO A 57 -15.92 6.95 3.28
N GLU A 58 -16.86 6.08 2.89
CA GLU A 58 -17.27 5.87 1.50
C GLU A 58 -17.76 7.15 0.81
N GLN A 59 -18.43 8.05 1.55
CA GLN A 59 -18.87 9.35 1.00
C GLN A 59 -17.72 10.25 0.50
N TYR A 60 -16.48 9.93 0.87
CA TYR A 60 -15.26 10.60 0.40
C TYR A 60 -14.43 9.73 -0.56
N GLY A 61 -14.97 8.58 -1.01
CA GLY A 61 -14.31 7.65 -1.92
C GLY A 61 -13.37 6.65 -1.25
N GLY A 62 -13.39 6.53 0.08
CA GLY A 62 -12.67 5.48 0.80
C GLY A 62 -13.51 4.22 1.04
N VAL A 63 -13.02 3.31 1.88
CA VAL A 63 -13.67 2.02 2.20
C VAL A 63 -14.20 1.99 3.64
N GLY A 64 -13.94 3.03 4.43
CA GLY A 64 -14.36 3.11 5.83
C GLY A 64 -13.68 2.08 6.74
N ALA A 65 -12.48 1.60 6.37
CA ALA A 65 -11.75 0.62 7.15
C ALA A 65 -11.25 1.22 8.48
N ALA A 66 -12.01 1.01 9.56
CA ALA A 66 -11.69 1.49 10.91
C ALA A 66 -10.63 0.64 11.64
N ASP A 67 -9.95 -0.27 10.92
CA ASP A 67 -8.99 -1.21 11.46
C ASP A 67 -7.55 -0.77 11.18
N PHE A 68 -6.78 -0.51 12.25
CA PHE A 68 -5.42 0.00 12.11
C PHE A 68 -4.44 -1.04 11.54
N ARG A 69 -4.77 -2.34 11.56
CA ARG A 69 -3.94 -3.41 11.01
C ARG A 69 -3.66 -3.20 9.52
N TYR A 70 -4.56 -2.57 8.76
CA TYR A 70 -4.30 -2.22 7.35
C TYR A 70 -3.11 -1.26 7.19
N ASN A 71 -2.94 -0.28 8.10
CA ASN A 71 -1.77 0.61 8.08
C ASN A 71 -0.48 -0.17 8.39
N GLN A 72 -0.53 -1.05 9.38
CA GLN A 72 0.61 -1.92 9.72
C GLN A 72 1.00 -2.79 8.52
N ILE A 73 0.03 -3.46 7.90
CA ILE A 73 0.26 -4.32 6.73
C ILE A 73 0.85 -3.50 5.58
N LEU A 74 0.28 -2.34 5.27
CA LEU A 74 0.81 -1.47 4.20
C LEU A 74 2.30 -1.16 4.42
N ILE A 75 2.65 -0.68 5.61
CA ILE A 75 4.03 -0.30 5.93
C ILE A 75 4.96 -1.51 5.89
N GLU A 76 4.58 -2.63 6.52
CA GLU A 76 5.38 -3.86 6.51
C GLU A 76 5.64 -4.34 5.07
N ARG A 77 4.63 -4.36 4.21
CA ARG A 77 4.77 -4.85 2.83
C ARG A 77 5.64 -3.95 1.96
N PHE A 78 5.61 -2.63 2.17
CA PHE A 78 6.52 -1.71 1.50
C PHE A 78 7.96 -1.85 2.00
N MET A 79 8.17 -2.08 3.31
CA MET A 79 9.52 -2.32 3.85
C MET A 79 10.10 -3.67 3.41
N ASP A 80 9.26 -4.69 3.24
CA ASP A 80 9.67 -6.01 2.76
C ASP A 80 10.03 -6.02 1.25
N ALA A 81 9.71 -4.95 0.51
CA ALA A 81 9.78 -4.94 -0.96
C ALA A 81 11.20 -4.75 -1.54
N GLY A 82 12.22 -4.54 -0.70
CA GLY A 82 13.60 -4.34 -1.13
C GLY A 82 13.93 -2.88 -1.39
#